data_AF-A0AAU3MB67-F1
#
_entry.id   AF-A0AAU3MB67-F1
#
_cell.length_a   1.000
_cell.length_b   1.000
_cell.length_c   1.000
_cell.angle_alpha   90.00
_cell.angle_beta   90.00
_cell.angle_gamma   90.00
#
_symmetry.space_group_name_H-M   'P 1'
#
loop_
_entity.id
_entity.type
_entity.pdbx_description
1 polymer ?
#
loop_
_entity_poly.entity_id
_entity_poly.type
_entity_poly.pdbx_seq_one_letter_code
_entity_poly.pdbx_strand_id
1 'polypeptide(L)'
;MDLTARVRLGGTDPDTGGALALLWRASSDGTDAYCLNIDPDLRVIRLVAKTNGSFDDGAALARVPALVRRGTTYPVRILTEGDRILVFLNGERIIDVTDTTYTNGHIGLNIFGGRAAYQDTYAREL
;
A
#
# COMPACT_ATOMS: atom_id res chain seq x y z
N MET A 1 -3.21 -14.16 -3.52
CA MET A 1 -2.34 -13.35 -4.40
C MET A 1 -1.07 -13.02 -3.64
N ASP A 2 0.07 -12.98 -4.31
CA ASP A 2 1.34 -12.47 -3.78
C ASP A 2 1.83 -11.29 -4.63
N LEU A 3 1.73 -10.06 -4.11
CA LEU A 3 2.16 -8.82 -4.76
C LEU A 3 3.43 -8.30 -4.09
N THR A 4 4.49 -8.16 -4.87
CA THR A 4 5.79 -7.64 -4.41
C THR A 4 6.15 -6.37 -5.16
N ALA A 5 6.73 -5.39 -4.47
CA ALA A 5 7.30 -4.18 -5.06
C ALA A 5 8.47 -3.65 -4.22
N ARG A 6 9.46 -3.04 -4.86
CA ARG A 6 10.41 -2.14 -4.20
C ARG A 6 9.91 -0.72 -4.36
N VAL A 7 9.61 -0.06 -3.24
CA VAL A 7 9.00 1.27 -3.22
C VAL A 7 9.98 2.30 -2.70
N ARG A 8 9.96 3.51 -3.27
CA ARG A 8 10.78 4.64 -2.85
C ARG A 8 9.96 5.92 -2.94
N LEU A 9 9.77 6.62 -1.83
CA LEU A 9 9.16 7.95 -1.81
C LEU A 9 10.21 9.05 -2.03
N GLY A 10 9.78 10.15 -2.64
CA GLY A 10 10.59 11.33 -2.93
C GLY A 10 11.20 11.31 -4.33
N GLY A 11 11.35 12.50 -4.90
CA GLY A 11 12.10 12.74 -6.14
C GLY A 11 13.52 13.25 -5.88
N THR A 12 14.12 13.85 -6.90
CA THR A 12 15.37 14.64 -6.76
C THR A 12 15.15 15.95 -6.01
N ASP A 13 13.90 16.38 -5.88
CA ASP A 13 13.49 17.58 -5.15
C ASP A 13 13.22 17.25 -3.66
N PRO A 14 13.96 17.84 -2.71
CA PRO A 14 13.81 17.56 -1.29
C PRO A 14 12.45 17.96 -0.70
N ASP A 15 11.71 18.84 -1.36
CA ASP A 15 10.44 19.39 -0.84
C ASP A 15 9.20 18.59 -1.29
N THR A 16 9.39 17.46 -1.99
CA THR A 16 8.25 16.63 -2.39
C THR A 16 7.64 15.86 -1.21
N GLY A 17 6.50 16.36 -0.75
CA GLY A 17 5.57 15.76 0.21
C GLY A 17 4.98 14.40 -0.22
N GLY A 18 4.09 13.85 0.60
CA GLY A 18 3.06 12.92 0.15
C GLY A 18 3.30 11.44 0.45
N ALA A 19 2.47 10.60 -0.15
CA ALA A 19 2.39 9.17 0.12
C ALA A 19 2.35 8.35 -1.18
N LEU A 20 2.65 7.07 -1.05
CA LEU A 20 2.50 6.08 -2.12
C LEU A 20 1.56 4.97 -1.66
N ALA A 21 0.93 4.25 -2.59
CA ALA A 21 0.13 3.08 -2.25
C ALA A 21 0.14 1.98 -3.31
N LEU A 22 0.10 0.74 -2.82
CA LEU A 22 -0.24 -0.44 -3.59
C LEU A 22 -1.74 -0.70 -3.45
N LEU A 23 -2.42 -0.91 -4.58
CA LEU A 23 -3.83 -1.24 -4.64
C LEU A 23 -4.02 -2.69 -5.13
N TRP A 24 -4.93 -3.42 -4.52
CA TRP A 24 -5.33 -4.76 -4.99
C TRP A 24 -6.81 -5.00 -4.75
N ARG A 25 -7.36 -5.97 -5.48
CA ARG A 25 -8.81 -6.18 -5.60
C ARG A 25 -9.53 -4.87 -5.93
N ALA A 26 -8.88 -4.09 -6.79
CA ALA A 26 -9.36 -2.77 -7.17
C ALA A 26 -10.45 -2.87 -8.23
N SER A 27 -11.43 -1.98 -8.18
CA SER A 27 -12.34 -1.70 -9.30
C SER A 27 -11.54 -1.24 -10.53
N SER A 28 -12.15 -1.31 -11.71
CA SER A 28 -11.48 -0.98 -12.98
C SER A 28 -11.04 0.48 -13.09
N ASP A 29 -11.72 1.38 -12.38
CA ASP A 29 -11.36 2.80 -12.23
C ASP A 29 -10.46 3.06 -11.01
N GLY A 30 -10.18 2.02 -10.21
CA GLY A 30 -9.34 2.07 -9.02
C GLY A 30 -9.91 2.86 -7.85
N THR A 31 -11.19 3.22 -7.86
CA THR A 31 -11.83 4.01 -6.78
C THR A 31 -12.19 3.16 -5.57
N ASP A 32 -12.56 1.90 -5.78
CA ASP A 32 -12.77 0.91 -4.72
C ASP A 32 -11.60 -0.06 -4.71
N ALA A 33 -10.92 -0.25 -3.58
CA ALA A 33 -9.78 -1.17 -3.48
C ALA A 33 -9.37 -1.41 -2.03
N TYR A 34 -8.65 -2.50 -1.77
CA TYR A 34 -7.69 -2.44 -0.67
C TYR A 34 -6.52 -1.55 -1.06
N CYS A 35 -6.10 -0.71 -0.13
CA CYS A 35 -5.04 0.25 -0.31
C CYS A 35 -4.05 0.14 0.84
N LEU A 36 -2.80 -0.24 0.52
CA LEU A 36 -1.69 -0.14 1.44
C LEU A 36 -1.00 1.20 1.22
N ASN A 37 -1.35 2.20 2.02
CA ASN A 37 -0.79 3.54 1.96
C ASN A 37 0.44 3.64 2.87
N ILE A 38 1.53 4.18 2.33
CA ILE A 38 2.79 4.41 3.04
C ILE A 38 3.08 5.90 3.02
N ASP A 39 3.06 6.51 4.20
CA ASP A 39 3.13 7.95 4.39
C ASP A 39 4.30 8.32 5.33
N PRO A 40 5.44 8.79 4.79
CA PRO A 40 6.59 9.21 5.57
C PRO A 40 6.36 10.54 6.31
N ASP A 41 5.42 11.38 5.88
CA ASP A 41 5.11 12.66 6.54
C ASP A 41 4.34 12.43 7.84
N LEU A 42 3.33 11.56 7.76
CA LEU A 42 2.56 11.12 8.92
C LEU A 42 3.25 10.00 9.71
N ARG A 43 4.37 9.46 9.20
CA ARG A 43 5.15 8.36 9.79
C ARG A 43 4.29 7.14 10.10
N VAL A 44 3.45 6.76 9.15
CA VAL A 44 2.48 5.68 9.32
C VAL A 44 2.31 4.88 8.03
N ILE A 45 2.12 3.58 8.19
CA ILE A 45 1.61 2.68 7.15
C ILE A 45 0.17 2.33 7.50
N ARG A 46 -0.73 2.49 6.54
CA ARG A 46 -2.17 2.25 6.71
C ARG A 46 -2.65 1.22 5.72
N LEU A 47 -3.41 0.25 6.22
CA LEU A 47 -4.20 -0.64 5.38
C LEU A 47 -5.66 -0.23 5.49
N VAL A 48 -6.28 0.09 4.36
CA VAL A 48 -7.67 0.54 4.30
C VAL A 48 -8.42 -0.19 3.19
N ALA A 49 -9.72 -0.41 3.42
CA ALA A 49 -10.67 -0.62 2.33
C ALA A 49 -11.12 0.77 1.86
N LYS A 50 -10.59 1.20 0.72
CA LYS A 50 -10.88 2.49 0.10
C LYS A 50 -12.18 2.37 -0.70
N THR A 51 -13.09 3.32 -0.52
CA THR A 51 -14.40 3.35 -1.20
C THR A 51 -14.58 4.69 -1.89
N ASN A 52 -15.05 4.70 -3.14
CA ASN A 52 -15.28 5.92 -3.94
C ASN A 52 -14.04 6.85 -3.97
N GLY A 53 -12.85 6.27 -4.08
CA GLY A 53 -11.59 6.98 -4.19
C GLY A 53 -11.06 7.57 -2.88
N SER A 54 -11.77 7.41 -1.77
CA SER A 54 -11.44 7.97 -0.46
C SER A 54 -11.37 6.90 0.62
N PHE A 55 -10.67 7.18 1.71
CA PHE A 55 -10.70 6.34 2.90
C PHE A 55 -10.74 7.21 4.15
N ASP A 56 -11.40 6.70 5.19
CA ASP A 56 -11.37 7.26 6.54
C ASP A 56 -10.22 6.61 7.32
N ASP A 57 -9.33 7.43 7.87
CA ASP A 57 -8.21 6.96 8.69
C ASP A 57 -8.69 6.30 9.99
N GLY A 58 -9.85 6.70 10.52
CA GLY A 58 -10.46 6.08 11.70
C GLY A 58 -11.02 4.67 11.44
N ALA A 59 -11.33 4.35 10.18
CA ALA A 59 -11.85 3.05 9.75
C ALA A 59 -10.77 2.15 9.13
N ALA A 60 -9.49 2.52 9.26
CA ALA A 60 -8.39 1.72 8.74
C ALA A 60 -8.36 0.32 9.38
N LEU A 61 -8.19 -0.71 8.55
CA LEU A 61 -8.06 -2.10 8.99
C LEU A 61 -6.79 -2.31 9.82
N ALA A 62 -5.73 -1.55 9.51
CA ALA A 62 -4.53 -1.48 10.32
C ALA A 62 -3.83 -0.12 10.19
N ARG A 63 -3.21 0.33 11.28
CA ARG A 63 -2.37 1.53 11.35
C ARG A 63 -1.08 1.17 12.09
N VAL A 64 0.05 1.22 11.38
CA VAL A 64 1.36 0.85 11.92
C VAL A 64 2.24 2.10 11.94
N PRO A 65 2.62 2.62 13.13
CA PRO A 65 3.66 3.64 13.23
C PRO A 65 4.95 3.14 12.61
N ALA A 66 5.49 3.87 11.64
CA ALA A 66 6.67 3.45 10.89
C ALA A 66 7.52 4.64 10.48
N LEU A 67 8.83 4.56 10.74
CA LEU A 67 9.79 5.55 10.30
C LEU A 67 10.29 5.24 8.89
N VAL A 68 9.41 5.42 7.90
CA VAL A 68 9.76 5.35 6.48
C VAL A 68 10.39 6.69 6.07
N ARG A 69 11.54 6.64 5.42
CA ARG A 69 12.27 7.85 5.00
C ARG A 69 12.20 8.03 3.49
N ARG A 70 12.05 9.29 3.07
CA ARG A 70 12.26 9.69 1.67
C ARG A 70 13.65 9.27 1.20
N GLY A 71 13.77 9.00 -0.10
CA GLY A 71 15.05 8.63 -0.69
C GLY A 71 15.61 7.29 -0.20
N THR A 72 14.80 6.49 0.49
CA THR A 72 15.14 5.11 0.87
C THR A 72 14.21 4.16 0.14
N THR A 73 14.76 3.05 -0.35
CA THR A 73 14.01 2.02 -1.05
C THR A 73 13.67 0.89 -0.09
N TYR A 74 12.39 0.53 -0.04
CA TYR A 74 11.86 -0.51 0.84
C TYR A 74 11.23 -1.65 0.01
N PRO A 75 11.61 -2.92 0.22
CA PRO A 75 10.84 -4.05 -0.27
C PRO A 75 9.53 -4.16 0.51
N VAL A 76 8.42 -4.20 -0.23
CA VAL A 76 7.06 -4.40 0.28
C VAL A 76 6.50 -5.65 -0.37
N ARG A 77 5.86 -6.50 0.43
CA ARG A 77 5.13 -7.68 -0.04
C ARG A 77 3.76 -7.74 0.60
N ILE A 78 2.75 -8.05 -0.19
CA ILE A 78 1.37 -8.24 0.23
C ILE A 78 0.97 -9.66 -0.17
N LEU A 79 0.64 -10.49 0.81
CA LEU A 79 0.18 -11.86 0.60
C LEU A 79 -1.28 -11.95 1.03
N THR A 80 -2.13 -12.43 0.14
CA THR A 80 -3.55 -12.69 0.42
C THR A 80 -3.89 -14.17 0.25
N GLU A 81 -4.45 -14.75 1.31
CA GLU A 81 -4.89 -16.15 1.39
C GLU A 81 -6.39 -16.16 1.72
N GLY A 82 -7.23 -16.27 0.70
CA GLY A 82 -8.66 -15.96 0.87
C GLY A 82 -8.85 -14.52 1.34
N ASP A 83 -9.48 -14.33 2.49
CA ASP A 83 -9.77 -13.02 3.08
C ASP A 83 -8.69 -12.52 4.06
N ARG A 84 -7.67 -13.35 4.33
CA ARG A 84 -6.53 -12.96 5.15
C ARG A 84 -5.55 -12.14 4.34
N ILE A 85 -5.11 -11.01 4.91
CA ILE A 85 -4.18 -10.06 4.32
C ILE A 85 -2.95 -9.94 5.22
N LEU A 86 -1.80 -10.28 4.66
CA LEU A 86 -0.49 -10.18 5.31
C LEU A 86 0.34 -9.13 4.58
N VAL A 87 0.91 -8.17 5.33
CA VAL A 87 1.80 -7.16 4.76
C VAL A 87 3.17 -7.27 5.40
N PHE A 88 4.20 -7.22 4.55
CA PHE A 88 5.59 -7.28 4.95
C PHE A 88 6.34 -6.04 4.47
N LEU A 89 7.20 -5.49 5.33
CA LEU A 89 8.15 -4.42 5.02
C LEU A 89 9.54 -4.92 5.37
N ASN A 90 10.50 -4.82 4.44
CA ASN A 90 11.86 -5.37 4.61
C ASN A 90 11.88 -6.87 5.01
N GLY A 91 10.86 -7.64 4.61
CA GLY A 91 10.72 -9.06 4.96
C GLY A 91 10.08 -9.34 6.33
N GLU A 92 9.86 -8.31 7.16
CA GLU A 92 9.16 -8.45 8.44
C GLU A 92 7.66 -8.26 8.25
N ARG A 93 6.84 -9.14 8.83
CA ARG A 93 5.37 -9.02 8.82
C ARG A 93 4.94 -7.89 9.75
N ILE A 94 4.36 -6.84 9.20
CA ILE A 94 3.90 -5.67 9.95
C ILE A 94 2.38 -5.60 10.11
N ILE A 95 1.61 -6.31 9.27
CA ILE A 95 0.14 -6.37 9.33
C ILE A 95 -0.31 -7.80 9.07
N ASP A 96 -1.32 -8.24 9.81
CA ASP A 96 -2.06 -9.49 9.64
C ASP A 96 -3.51 -9.28 10.08
N VAL A 97 -4.39 -9.18 9.10
CA VAL A 97 -5.82 -8.92 9.31
C VAL A 97 -6.64 -9.82 8.40
N THR A 98 -7.91 -10.00 8.75
CA THR A 98 -8.90 -10.65 7.88
C THR A 98 -9.98 -9.64 7.56
N ASP A 99 -10.28 -9.45 6.28
CA ASP A 99 -11.34 -8.55 5.82
C ASP A 99 -11.98 -9.09 4.53
N THR A 100 -13.30 -8.93 4.40
CA THR A 100 -14.10 -9.53 3.33
C THR A 100 -14.72 -8.49 2.39
N THR A 101 -14.35 -7.21 2.53
CA THR A 101 -14.95 -6.10 1.77
C THR A 101 -14.79 -6.30 0.26
N TYR A 102 -13.59 -6.66 -0.19
CA TYR A 102 -13.29 -6.90 -1.60
C TYR A 102 -12.71 -8.30 -1.77
N THR A 103 -13.17 -9.07 -2.76
CA THR A 103 -12.75 -10.47 -2.96
C THR A 103 -11.94 -10.69 -4.24
N ASN A 104 -12.13 -9.85 -5.25
CA ASN A 104 -11.42 -9.90 -6.54
C ASN A 104 -11.27 -8.50 -7.14
N GLY A 105 -10.49 -8.38 -8.21
CA GLY A 105 -10.32 -7.14 -8.97
C GLY A 105 -8.92 -7.00 -9.53
N HIS A 106 -8.54 -5.77 -9.81
CA HIS A 106 -7.26 -5.43 -10.43
C HIS A 106 -6.17 -5.10 -9.40
N ILE A 107 -4.94 -4.99 -9.89
CA ILE A 107 -3.80 -4.43 -9.16
C ILE A 107 -3.53 -3.04 -9.70
N GLY A 108 -3.22 -2.11 -8.80
CA GLY A 108 -2.95 -0.72 -9.15
C GLY A 108 -1.88 -0.09 -8.28
N LEU A 109 -1.40 1.07 -8.72
CA LEU A 109 -0.45 1.90 -8.00
C LEU A 109 -1.07 3.29 -7.83
N ASN A 110 -0.83 3.92 -6.68
CA ASN A 110 -1.28 5.28 -6.42
C ASN A 110 -0.14 6.13 -5.82
N ILE A 111 -0.16 7.41 -6.12
CA ILE A 111 0.68 8.42 -5.47
C ILE A 111 -0.23 9.58 -5.08
N PHE A 112 -0.02 10.12 -3.89
CA PHE A 112 -0.73 11.29 -3.39
C PHE A 112 0.26 12.40 -3.04
N GLY A 113 0.08 13.59 -3.63
CA GLY A 113 0.80 14.81 -3.23
C GLY A 113 2.32 14.81 -3.45
N GLY A 114 2.87 13.89 -4.24
CA GLY A 114 4.33 13.72 -4.32
C GLY A 114 4.83 12.93 -5.51
N ARG A 115 6.06 12.42 -5.36
CA ARG A 115 6.71 11.52 -6.33
C ARG A 115 7.13 10.23 -5.63
N ALA A 116 6.99 9.12 -6.33
CA ALA A 116 7.47 7.83 -5.88
C ALA A 116 7.93 6.99 -7.07
N ALA A 117 8.80 6.03 -6.78
CA ALA A 117 9.18 4.98 -7.71
C ALA A 117 8.69 3.62 -7.19
N TYR A 118 8.20 2.82 -8.13
CA TYR A 118 7.87 1.41 -7.94
C TYR A 118 8.78 0.63 -8.88
N GLN A 119 9.57 -0.28 -8.32
CA GLN A 119 10.57 -1.05 -9.05
C GLN A 119 10.46 -2.53 -8.69
N ASP A 120 10.80 -3.42 -9.62
CA ASP A 120 10.70 -4.87 -9.45
C ASP A 120 9.30 -5.29 -8.97
N THR A 121 8.27 -4.61 -9.51
CA THR A 121 6.87 -4.83 -9.15
C THR A 121 6.31 -5.98 -9.95
N TYR A 122 5.88 -7.03 -9.26
CA TYR A 122 5.23 -8.18 -9.88
C TYR A 122 4.19 -8.80 -8.93
N ALA A 123 3.22 -9.49 -9.53
CA ALA A 123 2.22 -10.26 -8.80
C ALA A 123 2.20 -11.71 -9.28
N ARG A 124 1.87 -12.62 -8.37
CA ARG A 124 1.66 -14.04 -8.65
C ARG A 124 0.32 -14.48 -8.07
N GLU A 125 -0.36 -15.34 -8.81
CA GLU A 125 -1.45 -16.14 -8.26
C GLU A 125 -0.87 -17.24 -7.37
N LEU A 126 -1.65 -17.66 -6.37
CA LEU A 126 -1.29 -18.70 -5.40
C LEU A 126 -2.07 -19.97 -5.70
#